data_AF-A0A926JU93-F1
#
_entry.id   AF-A0A926JU93-F1
#
_cell.length_a   1.000
_cell.length_b   1.000
_cell.length_c   1.000
_cell.angle_alpha   90.00
_cell.angle_beta   90.00
_cell.angle_gamma   90.00
#
_symmetry.space_group_name_H-M   'P 1'
#
loop_
_entity.id
_entity.type
_entity.pdbx_description
1 polymer ?
#
loop_
_entity_poly.entity_id
_entity_poly.type
_entity_poly.pdbx_seq_one_letter_code
_entity_poly.pdbx_strand_id
1 'polypeptide(L)'
;MKSYPIKFIPILKERLWGGTKLKDVLEKDIDNDITGESWELSAVKGDVSVVANGEYKGKGLQELIDTYGAELLGKSVAERFGTEFPILIKFIDAKQDLSIQLHPNDELARERHNSFGKTEMWYIMQADEGSELIVGFNKNVTKEEYTGNLEKNTLTDILNYEKVKEGDTFFINTGKVHAIGAGILLAEIQQTSDITYRIYDFNRKDKNGNTRELHTDLALDAIDYEKKDDFKVKYTREKNVPNTMVECPYFTTNYIDVEGHLEHRIAARDSFSIYMCVDGEAEIATGEGKEKIQKGETILIPAGTDIVNLIADKAKLLEVYIG
;
A
#
# COMPACT_ATOMS: atom_id res chain seq x y z
N MET A 1 -13.05 18.82 -14.46
CA MET A 1 -13.26 17.36 -14.50
C MET A 1 -14.55 17.08 -13.78
N LYS A 2 -15.39 16.17 -14.27
CA LYS A 2 -16.57 15.72 -13.52
C LYS A 2 -16.09 14.95 -12.29
N SER A 3 -16.47 15.41 -11.11
CA SER A 3 -16.02 14.90 -9.83
C SER A 3 -17.00 13.90 -9.25
N TYR A 4 -16.88 12.65 -9.64
CA TYR A 4 -17.63 11.51 -9.11
C TYR A 4 -16.70 10.45 -8.52
N PRO A 5 -17.20 9.50 -7.71
CA PRO A 5 -16.39 8.39 -7.21
C PRO A 5 -15.91 7.44 -8.32
N ILE A 6 -14.59 7.41 -8.56
CA ILE A 6 -13.97 6.65 -9.66
C ILE A 6 -13.45 5.31 -9.13
N LYS A 7 -13.95 4.20 -9.69
CA LYS A 7 -13.44 2.84 -9.45
C LYS A 7 -12.52 2.41 -10.58
N PHE A 8 -11.60 1.50 -10.28
CA PHE A 8 -10.65 0.95 -11.24
C PHE A 8 -10.78 -0.57 -11.31
N ILE A 9 -10.42 -1.12 -12.47
CA ILE A 9 -10.28 -2.57 -12.66
C ILE A 9 -8.98 -2.97 -11.94
N PRO A 10 -9.02 -3.87 -10.94
CA PRO A 10 -7.82 -4.32 -10.25
C PRO A 10 -6.85 -5.03 -11.17
N ILE A 11 -5.55 -4.82 -10.98
CA ILE A 11 -4.49 -5.56 -11.69
C ILE A 11 -3.99 -6.66 -10.75
N LEU A 12 -4.33 -7.91 -11.06
CA LEU A 12 -4.00 -9.06 -10.25
C LEU A 12 -2.62 -9.62 -10.62
N LYS A 13 -1.80 -9.94 -9.62
CA LYS A 13 -0.42 -10.42 -9.82
C LYS A 13 -0.18 -11.76 -9.14
N GLU A 14 0.32 -12.70 -9.94
CA GLU A 14 0.85 -13.96 -9.44
C GLU A 14 2.15 -13.77 -8.66
N ARG A 15 2.28 -14.50 -7.55
CA ARG A 15 3.46 -14.52 -6.69
C ARG A 15 3.64 -15.92 -6.12
N LEU A 16 4.88 -16.40 -6.03
CA LEU A 16 5.16 -17.74 -5.46
C LEU A 16 4.63 -17.93 -4.03
N TRP A 17 4.46 -16.82 -3.30
CA TRP A 17 3.93 -16.78 -1.95
C TRP A 17 2.43 -16.47 -1.86
N GLY A 18 1.77 -16.22 -3.00
CA GLY A 18 0.36 -15.82 -3.08
C GLY A 18 -0.61 -16.95 -2.70
N GLY A 19 -1.88 -16.57 -2.52
CA GLY A 19 -2.93 -17.46 -2.05
C GLY A 19 -4.28 -17.25 -2.72
N THR A 20 -5.35 -17.52 -1.98
CA THR A 20 -6.75 -17.39 -2.42
C THR A 20 -7.55 -16.39 -1.59
N LYS A 21 -6.98 -15.73 -0.56
CA LYS A 21 -7.72 -14.81 0.31
C LYS A 21 -8.20 -13.56 -0.43
N LEU A 22 -7.50 -13.14 -1.50
CA LEU A 22 -8.03 -12.09 -2.40
C LEU A 22 -9.41 -12.48 -2.96
N LYS A 23 -9.63 -13.75 -3.30
CA LYS A 23 -10.93 -14.26 -3.75
C LYS A 23 -11.87 -14.53 -2.59
N ASP A 24 -11.40 -15.29 -1.59
CA ASP A 24 -12.25 -15.83 -0.53
C ASP A 24 -12.72 -14.75 0.47
N VAL A 25 -11.94 -13.68 0.64
CA VAL A 25 -12.20 -12.59 1.61
C VAL A 25 -12.57 -11.27 0.93
N LEU A 26 -11.95 -10.96 -0.22
CA LEU A 26 -12.13 -9.67 -0.92
C LEU A 26 -12.90 -9.79 -2.25
N GLU A 27 -13.44 -10.97 -2.56
CA GLU A 27 -14.25 -11.25 -3.75
C GLU A 27 -13.57 -10.88 -5.08
N LYS A 28 -12.23 -10.95 -5.12
CA LYS A 28 -11.45 -10.70 -6.35
C LYS A 28 -11.54 -11.89 -7.29
N ASP A 29 -11.66 -11.59 -8.59
CA ASP A 29 -11.71 -12.58 -9.65
C ASP A 29 -10.30 -13.06 -10.02
N ILE A 30 -9.73 -13.94 -9.19
CA ILE A 30 -8.39 -14.50 -9.41
C ILE A 30 -8.45 -15.76 -10.29
N ASP A 31 -7.50 -15.88 -11.21
CA ASP A 31 -7.41 -17.02 -12.13
C ASP A 31 -6.67 -18.24 -11.53
N ASN A 32 -5.98 -18.06 -10.39
CA ASN A 32 -5.14 -19.09 -9.79
C ASN A 32 -4.89 -18.88 -8.28
N ASP A 33 -4.46 -19.95 -7.62
CA ASP A 33 -4.25 -20.02 -6.17
C ASP A 33 -2.89 -19.47 -5.70
N ILE A 34 -2.17 -18.77 -6.58
CA ILE A 34 -0.89 -18.09 -6.29
C ILE A 34 -1.00 -16.59 -6.55
N THR A 35 -2.20 -16.03 -6.57
CA THR A 35 -2.40 -14.58 -6.74
C THR A 35 -2.06 -13.91 -5.41
N GLY A 36 -0.97 -13.14 -5.38
CA GLY A 36 -0.45 -12.55 -4.15
C GLY A 36 -0.74 -11.06 -4.00
N GLU A 37 -1.00 -10.35 -5.10
CA GLU A 37 -1.25 -8.90 -5.05
C GLU A 37 -2.46 -8.54 -5.92
N SER A 38 -3.25 -7.59 -5.43
CA SER A 38 -4.27 -6.87 -6.18
C SER A 38 -3.88 -5.40 -6.19
N TRP A 39 -3.42 -4.87 -7.33
CA TRP A 39 -3.10 -3.46 -7.45
C TRP A 39 -4.38 -2.70 -7.79
N GLU A 40 -4.83 -1.87 -6.86
CA GLU A 40 -6.13 -1.21 -6.89
C GLU A 40 -6.08 0.15 -7.58
N LEU A 41 -4.97 0.86 -7.41
CA LEU A 41 -4.73 2.15 -8.04
C LEU A 41 -3.24 2.31 -8.33
N SER A 42 -2.88 2.31 -9.61
CA SER A 42 -1.51 2.33 -10.09
C SER A 42 -1.36 3.22 -11.32
N ALA A 43 -0.28 4.01 -11.35
CA ALA A 43 0.24 4.64 -12.56
C ALA A 43 1.62 4.09 -12.97
N VAL A 44 2.05 2.98 -12.37
CA VAL A 44 3.34 2.36 -12.69
C VAL A 44 3.34 1.95 -14.17
N LYS A 45 4.40 2.30 -14.89
CA LYS A 45 4.53 2.01 -16.32
C LYS A 45 4.39 0.50 -16.58
N GLY A 46 3.47 0.14 -17.47
CA GLY A 46 3.13 -1.25 -17.81
C GLY A 46 1.96 -1.81 -16.99
N ASP A 47 1.63 -1.18 -15.86
CA ASP A 47 0.60 -1.59 -14.92
C ASP A 47 -0.26 -0.40 -14.50
N VAL A 48 -0.76 0.35 -15.48
CA VAL A 48 -1.61 1.52 -15.27
C VAL A 48 -3.06 1.07 -15.09
N SER A 49 -3.68 1.46 -13.98
CA SER A 49 -5.07 1.15 -13.67
C SER A 49 -6.04 1.77 -14.69
N VAL A 50 -7.10 1.04 -15.03
CA VAL A 50 -8.14 1.45 -15.97
C VAL A 50 -9.44 1.69 -15.23
N VAL A 51 -10.13 2.79 -15.52
CA VAL A 51 -11.40 3.14 -14.87
C VAL A 51 -12.49 2.14 -15.22
N ALA A 52 -13.21 1.68 -14.20
CA ALA A 52 -14.28 0.68 -14.30
C ALA A 52 -15.69 1.28 -14.49
N ASN A 53 -15.91 2.53 -14.08
CA ASN A 53 -17.26 3.12 -13.99
C ASN A 53 -17.35 4.57 -14.55
N GLY A 54 -18.59 4.99 -14.80
CA GLY A 54 -18.93 6.37 -15.13
C GLY A 54 -18.40 6.87 -16.47
N GLU A 55 -18.24 8.19 -16.57
CA GLU A 55 -17.84 8.92 -17.79
C GLU A 55 -16.44 8.53 -18.29
N TYR A 56 -15.54 8.20 -17.36
CA TYR A 56 -14.14 7.89 -17.67
C TYR A 56 -13.88 6.41 -17.90
N LYS A 57 -14.92 5.56 -17.89
CA LYS A 57 -14.78 4.11 -18.06
C LYS A 57 -13.94 3.75 -19.30
N GLY A 58 -12.96 2.88 -19.09
CA GLY A 58 -12.03 2.43 -20.14
C GLY A 58 -10.80 3.31 -20.35
N LYS A 59 -10.74 4.50 -19.72
CA LYS A 59 -9.54 5.35 -19.73
C LYS A 59 -8.53 4.89 -18.68
N GLY A 60 -7.24 5.04 -18.97
CA GLY A 60 -6.16 4.78 -18.02
C GLY A 60 -5.97 5.94 -17.04
N LEU A 61 -5.49 5.65 -15.82
CA LEU A 61 -5.20 6.69 -14.82
C LEU A 61 -4.24 7.76 -15.36
N GLN A 62 -3.18 7.36 -16.07
CA GLN A 62 -2.23 8.31 -16.66
C GLN A 62 -2.90 9.23 -17.69
N GLU A 63 -3.83 8.72 -18.50
CA GLU A 63 -4.59 9.53 -19.45
C GLU A 63 -5.41 10.61 -18.74
N LEU A 64 -6.00 10.28 -17.59
CA LEU A 64 -6.74 11.24 -16.78
C LEU A 64 -5.81 12.31 -16.17
N ILE A 65 -4.63 11.91 -15.71
CA ILE A 65 -3.62 12.84 -15.17
C ILE A 65 -3.14 13.79 -16.25
N ASP A 66 -2.79 13.28 -17.43
CA ASP A 66 -2.31 14.09 -18.55
C ASP A 66 -3.39 15.06 -19.07
N THR A 67 -4.67 14.67 -18.96
CA THR A 67 -5.81 15.48 -19.43
C THR A 67 -6.24 16.54 -18.41
N TYR A 68 -6.35 16.17 -17.13
CA TYR A 68 -6.97 17.00 -16.10
C TYR A 68 -5.98 17.61 -15.11
N GLY A 69 -4.75 17.10 -15.03
CA GLY A 69 -3.66 17.63 -14.20
C GLY A 69 -4.11 17.97 -12.78
N ALA A 70 -3.97 19.24 -12.40
CA ALA A 70 -4.32 19.75 -11.07
C ALA A 70 -5.82 19.62 -10.71
N GLU A 71 -6.74 19.50 -11.67
CA GLU A 71 -8.16 19.25 -11.36
C GLU A 71 -8.39 17.85 -10.79
N LEU A 72 -7.57 16.87 -11.23
CA LEU A 72 -7.56 15.53 -10.67
C LEU A 72 -6.70 15.46 -9.42
N LEU A 73 -5.45 15.93 -9.51
CA LEU A 73 -4.44 15.71 -8.49
C LEU A 73 -4.48 16.70 -7.32
N GLY A 74 -4.91 17.94 -7.56
CA GLY A 74 -4.66 19.09 -6.70
C GLY A 74 -3.46 19.89 -7.20
N LYS A 75 -3.44 21.21 -6.94
CA LYS A 75 -2.37 22.08 -7.45
C LYS A 75 -1.04 21.78 -6.76
N SER A 76 -1.04 21.68 -5.44
CA SER A 76 0.13 21.33 -4.64
C SER A 76 0.76 20.00 -5.08
N VAL A 77 -0.08 18.99 -5.33
CA VAL A 77 0.35 17.66 -5.79
C VAL A 77 0.92 17.74 -7.20
N ALA A 78 0.25 18.42 -8.13
CA ALA A 78 0.74 18.60 -9.50
C ALA A 78 2.05 19.42 -9.56
N GLU A 79 2.23 20.42 -8.69
CA GLU A 79 3.47 21.18 -8.59
C GLU A 79 4.64 20.31 -8.10
N ARG A 80 4.37 19.41 -7.16
CA ARG A 80 5.40 18.57 -6.54
C ARG A 80 5.78 17.35 -7.39
N PHE A 81 4.79 16.72 -8.03
CA PHE A 81 4.98 15.43 -8.73
C PHE A 81 4.78 15.53 -10.25
N GLY A 82 4.39 16.70 -10.77
CA GLY A 82 4.14 16.88 -12.20
C GLY A 82 3.00 16.00 -12.68
N THR A 83 3.30 15.13 -13.65
CA THR A 83 2.35 14.17 -14.23
C THR A 83 2.50 12.76 -13.66
N GLU A 84 3.36 12.55 -12.65
CA GLU A 84 3.52 11.25 -12.00
C GLU A 84 2.52 11.13 -10.85
N PHE A 85 1.74 10.04 -10.84
CA PHE A 85 0.88 9.74 -9.70
C PHE A 85 1.74 9.28 -8.51
N PRO A 86 1.63 9.89 -7.31
CA PRO A 86 2.64 9.74 -6.27
C PRO A 86 2.54 8.46 -5.44
N ILE A 87 1.40 7.75 -5.48
CA ILE A 87 1.16 6.57 -4.63
C ILE A 87 0.61 5.36 -5.39
N LEU A 88 0.93 4.18 -4.88
CA LEU A 88 0.43 2.89 -5.34
C LEU A 88 -0.35 2.21 -4.21
N ILE A 89 -1.55 1.74 -4.54
CA ILE A 89 -2.47 1.11 -3.58
C ILE A 89 -2.64 -0.36 -3.92
N LYS A 90 -2.48 -1.24 -2.93
CA LYS A 90 -2.61 -2.69 -3.11
C LYS A 90 -3.34 -3.38 -1.97
N PHE A 91 -3.85 -4.56 -2.27
CA PHE A 91 -4.06 -5.62 -1.29
C PHE A 91 -3.04 -6.73 -1.51
N ILE A 92 -2.52 -7.31 -0.42
CA ILE A 92 -1.53 -8.38 -0.43
C ILE A 92 -2.08 -9.59 0.31
N ASP A 93 -2.04 -10.76 -0.33
CA ASP A 93 -2.34 -12.06 0.27
C ASP A 93 -1.08 -12.93 0.37
N ALA A 94 -0.53 -13.01 1.57
CA ALA A 94 0.65 -13.79 1.89
C ALA A 94 0.23 -15.18 2.41
N LYS A 95 0.12 -16.17 1.52
CA LYS A 95 -0.07 -17.59 1.91
C LYS A 95 1.22 -18.20 2.44
N GLN A 96 2.37 -17.72 1.97
CA GLN A 96 3.70 -18.05 2.46
C GLN A 96 4.46 -16.75 2.77
N ASP A 97 5.58 -16.86 3.48
CA ASP A 97 6.42 -15.70 3.79
C ASP A 97 6.86 -14.97 2.52
N LEU A 98 6.76 -13.65 2.47
CA LEU A 98 7.40 -12.85 1.44
C LEU A 98 8.91 -12.87 1.66
N SER A 99 9.67 -12.51 0.63
CA SER A 99 11.11 -12.35 0.81
C SER A 99 11.44 -11.29 1.86
N ILE A 100 12.54 -11.50 2.57
CA ILE A 100 13.15 -10.46 3.40
C ILE A 100 13.81 -9.45 2.49
N GLN A 101 13.42 -8.20 2.67
CA GLN A 101 13.74 -7.13 1.76
C GLN A 101 13.83 -5.77 2.47
N LEU A 102 14.27 -4.77 1.73
CA LEU A 102 14.15 -3.36 2.10
C LEU A 102 14.01 -2.51 0.84
N HIS A 103 13.71 -1.24 1.06
CA HIS A 103 13.55 -0.27 -0.01
C HIS A 103 14.52 0.90 0.13
N PRO A 104 15.14 1.38 -0.96
CA PRO A 104 15.95 2.58 -0.94
C PRO A 104 15.12 3.84 -0.67
N ASN A 105 15.77 4.87 -0.13
CA ASN A 105 15.20 6.22 -0.04
C ASN A 105 15.12 6.89 -1.42
N ASP A 106 14.50 8.07 -1.49
CA ASP A 106 14.32 8.79 -2.77
C ASP A 106 15.65 9.13 -3.45
N GLU A 107 16.67 9.54 -2.70
CA GLU A 107 17.99 9.90 -3.26
C GLU A 107 18.63 8.70 -3.95
N LEU A 108 18.71 7.57 -3.23
CA LEU A 108 19.34 6.35 -3.73
C LEU A 108 18.51 5.69 -4.84
N ALA A 109 17.18 5.74 -4.74
CA ALA A 109 16.28 5.25 -5.77
C ALA A 109 16.39 6.08 -7.06
N ARG A 110 16.51 7.40 -6.93
CA ARG A 110 16.70 8.31 -8.06
C ARG A 110 18.05 8.07 -8.73
N GLU A 111 19.13 7.98 -7.95
CA GLU A 111 20.48 7.77 -8.47
C GLU A 111 20.60 6.43 -9.23
N ARG A 112 20.09 5.34 -8.66
CA ARG A 112 20.32 3.98 -9.18
C ARG A 112 19.28 3.51 -10.19
N HIS A 113 18.04 4.01 -10.10
CA HIS A 113 16.90 3.47 -10.85
C HIS A 113 16.02 4.54 -11.51
N ASN A 114 16.34 5.82 -11.33
CA ASN A 114 15.50 6.94 -11.77
C ASN A 114 14.03 6.80 -11.34
N SER A 115 13.81 6.50 -10.05
CA SER A 115 12.50 6.23 -9.46
C SER A 115 12.33 6.97 -8.14
N PHE A 116 11.11 7.00 -7.61
CA PHE A 116 10.86 7.30 -6.20
C PHE A 116 11.43 6.20 -5.30
N GLY A 117 11.73 6.58 -4.06
CA GLY A 117 11.85 5.65 -2.95
C GLY A 117 10.53 4.94 -2.68
N LYS A 118 10.51 4.09 -1.66
CA LYS A 118 9.34 3.26 -1.36
C LYS A 118 9.09 3.19 0.14
N THR A 119 8.59 4.31 0.67
CA THR A 119 7.95 4.36 1.99
C THR A 119 6.57 3.75 1.90
N GLU A 120 6.21 2.95 2.90
CA GLU A 120 4.98 2.16 2.90
C GLU A 120 4.23 2.26 4.22
N MET A 121 2.93 1.97 4.17
CA MET A 121 2.08 1.72 5.32
C MET A 121 1.27 0.45 5.03
N TRP A 122 1.17 -0.40 6.05
CA TRP A 122 0.39 -1.63 6.02
C TRP A 122 -0.73 -1.59 7.05
N TYR A 123 -1.94 -1.93 6.63
CA TYR A 123 -3.08 -2.19 7.51
C TYR A 123 -3.44 -3.68 7.45
N ILE A 124 -3.34 -4.37 8.58
CA ILE A 124 -3.65 -5.80 8.66
C ILE A 124 -5.17 -5.99 8.58
N MET A 125 -5.67 -6.55 7.47
CA MET A 125 -7.09 -6.81 7.29
C MET A 125 -7.51 -8.16 7.88
N GLN A 126 -6.61 -9.14 7.82
CA GLN A 126 -6.77 -10.46 8.44
C GLN A 126 -5.39 -11.07 8.71
N ALA A 127 -5.28 -11.84 9.78
CA ALA A 127 -4.09 -12.61 10.13
C ALA A 127 -4.49 -13.97 10.69
N ASP A 128 -3.82 -15.04 10.25
CA ASP A 128 -4.02 -16.38 10.80
C ASP A 128 -3.39 -16.46 12.21
N GLU A 129 -3.77 -17.47 12.98
CA GLU A 129 -3.21 -17.64 14.32
C GLU A 129 -1.69 -17.83 14.26
N GLY A 130 -0.97 -16.95 14.96
CA GLY A 130 0.49 -16.98 15.00
C GLY A 130 1.17 -16.30 13.81
N SER A 131 0.44 -15.64 12.90
CA SER A 131 1.04 -14.82 11.85
C SER A 131 1.84 -13.65 12.43
N GLU A 132 3.00 -13.39 11.80
CA GLU A 132 3.98 -12.41 12.26
C GLU A 132 4.51 -11.59 11.07
N LEU A 133 4.93 -10.36 11.34
CA LEU A 133 5.75 -9.59 10.41
C LEU A 133 7.21 -9.63 10.85
N ILE A 134 8.11 -9.60 9.89
CA ILE A 134 9.51 -9.24 10.14
C ILE A 134 9.61 -7.74 9.94
N VAL A 135 10.01 -6.98 10.95
CA VAL A 135 10.16 -5.52 10.85
C VAL A 135 11.32 -5.01 11.71
N GLY A 136 12.40 -4.62 11.06
CA GLY A 136 13.63 -4.12 11.67
C GLY A 136 14.52 -5.22 12.28
N PHE A 137 15.64 -4.80 12.84
CA PHE A 137 16.54 -5.67 13.61
C PHE A 137 16.11 -5.76 15.07
N ASN A 138 16.39 -6.89 15.73
CA ASN A 138 16.10 -7.07 17.17
C ASN A 138 17.14 -6.42 18.10
N LYS A 139 18.22 -5.89 17.53
CA LYS A 139 19.32 -5.16 18.17
C LYS A 139 19.97 -4.21 17.16
N ASN A 140 20.80 -3.28 17.63
CA ASN A 140 21.65 -2.53 16.72
C ASN A 140 22.63 -3.50 16.05
N VAL A 141 22.78 -3.39 14.74
CA VAL A 141 23.63 -4.24 13.91
C VAL A 141 24.73 -3.38 13.28
N THR A 142 25.90 -3.95 12.99
CA THR A 142 26.89 -3.28 12.12
C THR A 142 26.84 -3.88 10.72
N LYS A 143 27.37 -3.17 9.72
CA LYS A 143 27.48 -3.70 8.36
C LYS A 143 28.22 -5.04 8.30
N GLU A 144 29.27 -5.20 9.11
CA GLU A 144 30.04 -6.44 9.23
C GLU A 144 29.23 -7.58 9.86
N GLU A 145 28.47 -7.29 10.93
CA GLU A 145 27.60 -8.29 11.55
C GLU A 145 26.48 -8.73 10.61
N TYR A 146 25.85 -7.79 9.91
CA TYR A 146 24.84 -8.09 8.89
C TYR A 146 25.41 -9.00 7.80
N THR A 147 26.55 -8.61 7.23
CA THR A 147 27.20 -9.37 6.14
C THR A 147 27.60 -10.77 6.62
N GLY A 148 28.14 -10.88 7.83
CA GLY A 148 28.50 -12.18 8.40
C GLY A 148 27.30 -13.10 8.66
N ASN A 149 26.12 -12.55 9.02
CA ASN A 149 24.90 -13.34 9.16
C ASN A 149 24.31 -13.76 7.80
N LEU A 150 24.42 -12.90 6.79
CA LEU A 150 24.02 -13.21 5.42
C LEU A 150 24.84 -14.38 4.86
N GLU A 151 26.17 -14.34 4.98
CA GLU A 151 27.08 -15.41 4.52
C GLU A 151 26.84 -16.75 5.22
N LYS A 152 26.47 -16.71 6.50
CA LYS A 152 26.20 -17.90 7.32
C LYS A 152 24.77 -18.41 7.23
N ASN A 153 23.88 -17.73 6.49
CA ASN A 153 22.44 -18.00 6.45
C ASN A 153 21.75 -17.92 7.83
N THR A 154 22.22 -17.01 8.69
CA THR A 154 21.65 -16.76 10.04
C THR A 154 21.01 -15.38 10.14
N LEU A 155 20.66 -14.76 9.01
CA LEU A 155 20.05 -13.42 8.97
C LEU A 155 18.79 -13.34 9.84
N THR A 156 17.97 -14.39 9.87
CA THR A 156 16.73 -14.47 10.66
C THR A 156 16.96 -14.33 12.17
N ASP A 157 18.16 -14.61 12.67
CA ASP A 157 18.47 -14.62 14.11
C ASP A 157 18.60 -13.19 14.67
N ILE A 158 18.86 -12.21 13.80
CA ILE A 158 19.06 -10.80 14.17
C ILE A 158 17.86 -9.92 13.81
N LEU A 159 16.76 -10.50 13.31
CA LEU A 159 15.56 -9.77 12.92
C LEU A 159 14.54 -9.71 14.05
N ASN A 160 13.72 -8.68 14.02
CA ASN A 160 12.60 -8.50 14.92
C ASN A 160 11.31 -9.06 14.30
N TYR A 161 10.61 -9.90 15.07
CA TYR A 161 9.33 -10.52 14.70
C TYR A 161 8.21 -9.91 15.54
N GLU A 162 7.17 -9.42 14.88
CA GLU A 162 6.02 -8.79 15.51
C GLU A 162 4.75 -9.56 15.16
N LYS A 163 4.08 -10.12 16.17
CA LYS A 163 2.79 -10.77 15.99
C LYS A 163 1.73 -9.74 15.62
N VAL A 164 0.84 -10.13 14.71
CA VAL A 164 -0.19 -9.24 14.18
C VAL A 164 -1.59 -9.76 14.37
N LYS A 165 -2.56 -8.84 14.28
CA LYS A 165 -3.99 -9.10 14.28
C LYS A 165 -4.71 -8.03 13.45
N GLU A 166 -5.99 -8.27 13.14
CA GLU A 166 -6.82 -7.31 12.40
C GLU A 166 -6.74 -5.89 13.01
N GLY A 167 -6.52 -4.92 12.12
CA GLY A 167 -6.44 -3.51 12.42
C GLY A 167 -5.15 -3.05 13.09
N ASP A 168 -4.17 -3.93 13.32
CA ASP A 168 -2.80 -3.49 13.56
C ASP A 168 -2.30 -2.74 12.31
N THR A 169 -1.46 -1.74 12.52
CA THR A 169 -0.96 -0.86 11.46
C THR A 169 0.53 -0.65 11.61
N PHE A 170 1.21 -0.68 10.47
CA PHE A 170 2.65 -0.60 10.39
C PHE A 170 3.09 0.46 9.41
N PHE A 171 4.08 1.26 9.79
CA PHE A 171 4.74 2.22 8.92
C PHE A 171 6.15 1.74 8.64
N ILE A 172 6.48 1.61 7.35
CA ILE A 172 7.74 1.05 6.88
C ILE A 172 8.53 2.17 6.21
N ASN A 173 9.41 2.78 6.99
CA ASN A 173 10.41 3.72 6.49
C ASN A 173 11.41 3.01 5.57
N THR A 174 11.95 3.76 4.60
CA THR A 174 13.00 3.26 3.70
C THR A 174 14.23 2.81 4.48
N GLY A 175 14.90 1.78 3.99
CA GLY A 175 16.06 1.15 4.63
C GLY A 175 15.73 0.15 5.74
N LYS A 176 14.49 0.12 6.22
CA LYS A 176 14.06 -0.85 7.22
C LYS A 176 13.95 -2.24 6.58
N VAL A 177 14.69 -3.21 7.13
CA VAL A 177 14.55 -4.62 6.73
C VAL A 177 13.19 -5.14 7.18
N HIS A 178 12.44 -5.74 6.27
CA HIS A 178 11.10 -6.23 6.56
C HIS A 178 10.69 -7.43 5.68
N ALA A 179 9.65 -8.14 6.11
CA ALA A 179 8.89 -9.10 5.32
C ALA A 179 7.49 -9.29 5.90
N ILE A 180 6.53 -9.58 5.01
CA ILE A 180 5.19 -10.01 5.40
C ILE A 180 5.23 -11.52 5.59
N GLY A 181 4.91 -12.01 6.79
CA GLY A 181 4.87 -13.44 7.07
C GLY A 181 3.62 -14.13 6.53
N ALA A 182 3.66 -15.45 6.50
CA ALA A 182 2.55 -16.28 6.04
C ALA A 182 1.26 -16.07 6.85
N GLY A 183 0.13 -16.23 6.18
CA GLY A 183 -1.21 -16.14 6.74
C GLY A 183 -1.77 -14.71 6.85
N ILE A 184 -1.12 -13.70 6.26
CA ILE A 184 -1.52 -12.29 6.36
C ILE A 184 -2.23 -11.82 5.08
N LEU A 185 -3.38 -11.18 5.26
CA LEU A 185 -4.03 -10.34 4.25
C LEU A 185 -3.97 -8.89 4.71
N LEU A 186 -3.40 -8.00 3.89
CA LEU A 186 -3.24 -6.59 4.26
C LEU A 186 -3.53 -5.63 3.11
N ALA A 187 -3.84 -4.38 3.46
CA ALA A 187 -3.83 -3.24 2.56
C ALA A 187 -2.46 -2.55 2.65
N GLU A 188 -1.84 -2.28 1.49
CA GLU A 188 -0.56 -1.59 1.37
C GLU A 188 -0.76 -0.25 0.64
N ILE A 189 -0.30 0.82 1.26
CA ILE A 189 -0.19 2.16 0.70
C ILE A 189 1.29 2.50 0.62
N GLN A 190 1.77 2.83 -0.57
CA GLN A 190 3.19 3.11 -0.77
C GLN A 190 3.40 4.25 -1.78
N GLN A 191 4.59 4.84 -1.79
CA GLN A 191 5.02 5.66 -2.93
C GLN A 191 4.95 4.84 -4.23
N THR A 192 4.76 5.48 -5.38
CA THR A 192 4.76 4.81 -6.70
C THR A 192 6.17 4.33 -7.07
N SER A 193 6.55 3.16 -6.56
CA SER A 193 7.83 2.51 -6.80
C SER A 193 7.66 1.00 -6.70
N ASP A 194 8.29 0.26 -7.61
CA ASP A 194 8.34 -1.21 -7.56
C ASP A 194 9.76 -1.72 -7.22
N ILE A 195 10.61 -0.83 -6.70
CA ILE A 195 12.00 -1.16 -6.38
C ILE A 195 12.08 -1.89 -5.05
N THR A 196 12.67 -3.08 -5.08
CA THR A 196 12.80 -3.94 -3.90
C THR A 196 14.20 -4.54 -3.87
N TYR A 197 14.96 -4.28 -2.81
CA TYR A 197 16.21 -4.99 -2.56
C TYR A 197 15.94 -6.22 -1.72
N ARG A 198 15.78 -7.34 -2.40
CA ARG A 198 15.63 -8.66 -1.78
C ARG A 198 16.97 -9.13 -1.22
N ILE A 199 17.02 -9.42 0.07
CA ILE A 199 18.26 -9.85 0.74
C ILE A 199 18.21 -11.32 1.15
N TYR A 200 17.02 -11.89 1.35
CA TYR A 200 16.86 -13.31 1.61
C TYR A 200 15.49 -13.80 1.15
N ASP A 201 15.43 -15.04 0.65
CA ASP A 201 14.22 -15.61 0.08
C ASP A 201 13.90 -17.04 0.52
N PHE A 202 14.42 -17.44 1.68
CA PHE A 202 14.23 -18.78 2.23
C PHE A 202 14.68 -19.90 1.28
N ASN A 203 15.62 -19.60 0.38
CA ASN A 203 16.12 -20.51 -0.66
C ASN A 203 15.01 -21.15 -1.51
N ARG A 204 13.88 -20.44 -1.67
CA ARG A 204 12.76 -20.91 -2.48
C ARG A 204 13.13 -21.01 -3.96
N LYS A 205 12.52 -21.98 -4.62
CA LYS A 205 12.72 -22.26 -6.04
C LYS A 205 11.41 -22.07 -6.80
N ASP A 206 11.51 -21.53 -8.00
CA ASP A 206 10.40 -21.45 -8.94
C ASP A 206 10.07 -22.84 -9.53
N LYS A 207 9.05 -22.89 -10.39
CA LYS A 207 8.63 -24.11 -11.11
C LYS A 207 9.71 -24.74 -11.99
N ASN A 208 10.76 -23.99 -12.34
CA ASN A 208 11.89 -24.43 -13.15
C ASN A 208 13.12 -24.79 -12.30
N GLY A 209 13.04 -24.65 -10.97
CA GLY A 209 14.14 -24.94 -10.03
C GLY A 209 15.09 -23.77 -9.78
N ASN A 210 14.80 -22.56 -10.28
CA ASN A 210 15.65 -21.38 -10.11
C ASN A 210 15.32 -20.63 -8.81
N THR A 211 16.34 -20.10 -8.14
CA THR A 211 16.16 -19.16 -7.03
C THR A 211 15.90 -17.75 -7.57
N ARG A 212 15.16 -16.93 -6.81
CA ARG A 212 14.97 -15.52 -7.17
C ARG A 212 16.27 -14.73 -6.96
N GLU A 213 16.42 -13.67 -7.73
CA GLU A 213 17.55 -12.74 -7.62
C GLU A 213 17.55 -12.03 -6.26
N LEU A 214 18.75 -11.95 -5.68
CA LEU A 214 19.05 -11.20 -4.46
C LEU A 214 19.89 -9.96 -4.82
N HIS A 215 19.69 -8.88 -4.08
CA HIS A 215 20.29 -7.57 -4.32
C HIS A 215 21.15 -7.15 -3.12
N THR A 216 21.93 -8.09 -2.58
CA THR A 216 22.63 -7.96 -1.30
C THR A 216 23.64 -6.82 -1.32
N ASP A 217 24.34 -6.60 -2.43
CA ASP A 217 25.31 -5.50 -2.56
C ASP A 217 24.61 -4.13 -2.56
N LEU A 218 23.49 -4.00 -3.29
CA LEU A 218 22.70 -2.76 -3.33
C LEU A 218 22.09 -2.45 -1.97
N ALA A 219 21.67 -3.48 -1.24
CA ALA A 219 21.07 -3.37 0.08
C ALA A 219 22.01 -2.75 1.12
N LEU A 220 23.32 -3.00 1.04
CA LEU A 220 24.29 -2.58 2.05
C LEU A 220 24.28 -1.08 2.35
N ASP A 221 24.04 -0.25 1.34
CA ASP A 221 24.02 1.22 1.46
C ASP A 221 22.61 1.76 1.72
N ALA A 222 21.60 0.92 1.57
CA ALA A 222 20.20 1.29 1.80
C ALA A 222 19.72 0.94 3.21
N ILE A 223 20.35 -0.03 3.89
CA ILE A 223 19.92 -0.53 5.20
C ILE A 223 20.08 0.53 6.30
N ASP A 224 19.03 0.70 7.09
CA ASP A 224 19.11 1.28 8.43
C ASP A 224 19.46 0.17 9.44
N TYR A 225 20.69 0.21 9.96
CA TYR A 225 21.22 -0.83 10.85
C TYR A 225 20.83 -0.64 12.33
N GLU A 226 20.16 0.46 12.67
CA GLU A 226 19.73 0.73 14.04
C GLU A 226 18.45 -0.04 14.39
N LYS A 227 18.36 -0.52 15.65
CA LYS A 227 17.10 -1.01 16.19
C LYS A 227 16.18 0.17 16.49
N LYS A 228 15.04 0.21 15.81
CA LYS A 228 13.97 1.20 16.03
C LYS A 228 12.62 0.49 16.14
N ASP A 229 11.90 0.78 17.21
CA ASP A 229 10.54 0.29 17.46
C ASP A 229 9.50 1.33 17.01
N ASP A 230 9.77 2.00 15.87
CA ASP A 230 9.00 3.12 15.31
C ASP A 230 8.01 2.69 14.23
N PHE A 231 7.83 1.39 14.04
CA PHE A 231 7.04 0.82 12.95
C PHE A 231 5.57 0.59 13.33
N LYS A 232 5.23 0.27 14.58
CA LYS A 232 3.85 -0.04 14.96
C LYS A 232 3.09 1.23 15.28
N VAL A 233 2.06 1.51 14.50
CA VAL A 233 1.29 2.75 14.55
C VAL A 233 0.11 2.60 15.51
N LYS A 234 -0.02 3.55 16.45
CA LYS A 234 -1.19 3.67 17.32
C LYS A 234 -2.07 4.81 16.83
N TYR A 235 -3.37 4.56 16.77
CA TYR A 235 -4.36 5.54 16.31
C TYR A 235 -5.69 5.31 17.03
N THR A 236 -6.52 6.35 17.09
CA THR A 236 -7.86 6.28 17.67
C THR A 236 -8.84 5.61 16.69
N ARG A 237 -10.02 5.22 17.18
CA ARG A 237 -11.08 4.63 16.34
C ARG A 237 -12.43 5.26 16.69
N GLU A 238 -12.44 6.59 16.85
CA GLU A 238 -13.67 7.33 17.06
C GLU A 238 -14.51 7.27 15.79
N LYS A 239 -15.82 7.02 15.95
CA LYS A 239 -16.75 6.85 14.83
C LYS A 239 -17.03 8.17 14.14
N ASN A 240 -17.26 8.10 12.84
CA ASN A 240 -17.63 9.23 11.99
C ASN A 240 -16.67 10.43 12.09
N VAL A 241 -15.40 10.17 12.37
CA VAL A 241 -14.33 11.17 12.29
C VAL A 241 -13.08 10.52 11.68
N PRO A 242 -12.28 11.28 10.92
CA PRO A 242 -10.97 10.79 10.48
C PRO A 242 -10.03 10.61 11.67
N ASN A 243 -9.53 9.39 11.87
CA ASN A 243 -8.53 9.08 12.88
C ASN A 243 -7.16 8.94 12.19
N THR A 244 -6.29 9.92 12.33
CA THR A 244 -4.98 9.92 11.66
C THR A 244 -4.11 8.77 12.15
N MET A 245 -3.60 7.98 11.20
CA MET A 245 -2.74 6.84 11.43
C MET A 245 -1.28 7.22 11.13
N VAL A 246 -1.05 7.71 9.92
CA VAL A 246 0.27 8.11 9.42
C VAL A 246 0.12 9.46 8.75
N GLU A 247 1.02 10.38 9.08
CA GLU A 247 1.23 11.62 8.37
C GLU A 247 2.73 11.68 8.05
N CYS A 248 3.08 11.50 6.79
CA CYS A 248 4.45 11.54 6.32
C CYS A 248 4.56 12.44 5.08
N PRO A 249 5.79 12.79 4.64
CA PRO A 249 5.95 13.65 3.47
C PRO A 249 5.30 13.10 2.20
N TYR A 250 4.95 11.83 2.12
CA TYR A 250 4.48 11.20 0.88
C TYR A 250 2.98 11.02 0.82
N PHE A 251 2.35 10.79 1.96
CA PHE A 251 0.91 10.59 2.09
C PHE A 251 0.48 10.72 3.54
N THR A 252 -0.79 11.04 3.72
CA THR A 252 -1.51 10.96 4.99
C THR A 252 -2.59 9.89 4.88
N THR A 253 -2.66 9.01 5.87
CA THR A 253 -3.67 7.95 5.96
C THR A 253 -4.49 8.12 7.24
N ASN A 254 -5.81 8.17 7.09
CA ASN A 254 -6.78 8.15 8.19
C ASN A 254 -7.58 6.85 8.19
N TYR A 255 -7.93 6.38 9.38
CA TYR A 255 -8.96 5.36 9.58
C TYR A 255 -10.30 6.03 9.88
N ILE A 256 -11.36 5.61 9.18
CA ILE A 256 -12.72 6.12 9.36
C ILE A 256 -13.66 4.94 9.62
N ASP A 257 -14.23 4.89 10.82
CA ASP A 257 -15.31 3.97 11.19
C ASP A 257 -16.66 4.67 10.94
N VAL A 258 -17.28 4.38 9.81
CA VAL A 258 -18.51 5.03 9.34
C VAL A 258 -19.73 4.25 9.84
N GLU A 259 -20.63 4.92 10.55
CA GLU A 259 -21.93 4.42 10.98
C GLU A 259 -22.99 5.50 10.77
N GLY A 260 -23.98 5.24 9.93
CA GLY A 260 -24.96 6.22 9.48
C GLY A 260 -24.42 7.09 8.35
N HIS A 261 -24.22 8.38 8.61
CA HIS A 261 -23.83 9.37 7.61
C HIS A 261 -22.74 10.29 8.16
N LEU A 262 -21.65 10.44 7.41
CA LEU A 262 -20.60 11.43 7.62
C LEU A 262 -20.51 12.37 6.41
N GLU A 263 -20.78 13.65 6.63
CA GLU A 263 -20.41 14.71 5.68
C GLU A 263 -18.93 15.07 5.91
N HIS A 264 -18.07 14.76 4.96
CA HIS A 264 -16.63 14.96 5.06
C HIS A 264 -16.17 16.07 4.11
N ARG A 265 -15.65 17.16 4.68
CA ARG A 265 -15.21 18.35 3.91
C ARG A 265 -13.73 18.26 3.62
N ILE A 266 -13.38 18.15 2.34
CA ILE A 266 -12.02 17.87 1.89
C ILE A 266 -11.42 18.99 1.01
N ALA A 267 -12.21 20.03 0.70
CA ALA A 267 -11.81 21.17 -0.14
C ALA A 267 -10.47 21.82 0.26
N ALA A 268 -10.18 21.89 1.56
CA ALA A 268 -9.00 22.57 2.09
C ALA A 268 -7.67 21.83 1.82
N ARG A 269 -7.72 20.57 1.37
CA ARG A 269 -6.51 19.74 1.18
C ARG A 269 -5.74 20.06 -0.09
N ASP A 270 -6.39 20.63 -1.11
CA ASP A 270 -5.82 20.82 -2.46
C ASP A 270 -5.15 19.53 -2.98
N SER A 271 -5.85 18.41 -2.84
CA SER A 271 -5.34 17.05 -3.06
C SER A 271 -6.50 16.11 -3.38
N PHE A 272 -6.24 15.06 -4.16
CA PHE A 272 -7.21 13.98 -4.36
C PHE A 272 -7.41 13.20 -3.05
N SER A 273 -8.49 12.41 -2.96
CA SER A 273 -8.71 11.49 -1.83
C SER A 273 -8.99 10.08 -2.33
N ILE A 274 -8.35 9.09 -1.73
CA ILE A 274 -8.59 7.67 -2.00
C ILE A 274 -9.29 7.08 -0.79
N TYR A 275 -10.30 6.25 -1.02
CA TYR A 275 -10.95 5.46 0.01
C TYR A 275 -10.76 3.98 -0.31
N MET A 276 -10.16 3.23 0.62
CA MET A 276 -10.11 1.77 0.60
C MET A 276 -11.11 1.23 1.61
N CYS A 277 -12.04 0.38 1.20
CA CYS A 277 -12.93 -0.27 2.16
C CYS A 277 -12.26 -1.52 2.73
N VAL A 278 -11.92 -1.48 4.01
CA VAL A 278 -11.24 -2.59 4.70
C VAL A 278 -12.21 -3.48 5.47
N ASP A 279 -13.44 -3.02 5.69
CA ASP A 279 -14.52 -3.83 6.28
C ASP A 279 -15.91 -3.23 5.97
N GLY A 280 -16.92 -4.08 5.80
CA GLY A 280 -18.30 -3.65 5.52
C GLY A 280 -18.53 -3.13 4.11
N GLU A 281 -19.52 -2.25 3.97
CA GLU A 281 -19.88 -1.58 2.71
C GLU A 281 -20.39 -0.17 2.97
N ALA A 282 -20.14 0.74 2.02
CA ALA A 282 -20.59 2.13 2.08
C ALA A 282 -21.05 2.63 0.70
N GLU A 283 -21.90 3.66 0.68
CA GLU A 283 -22.10 4.53 -0.48
C GLU A 283 -21.23 5.78 -0.28
N ILE A 284 -20.39 6.08 -1.28
CA ILE A 284 -19.63 7.32 -1.37
C ILE A 284 -20.34 8.23 -2.37
N ALA A 285 -20.69 9.45 -1.97
CA ALA A 285 -21.37 10.41 -2.82
C ALA A 285 -20.69 11.78 -2.83
N THR A 286 -20.61 12.37 -4.02
CA THR A 286 -20.18 13.75 -4.27
C THR A 286 -21.37 14.56 -4.80
N GLY A 287 -21.15 15.85 -5.11
CA GLY A 287 -22.17 16.66 -5.79
C GLY A 287 -22.53 16.18 -7.21
N GLU A 288 -21.70 15.38 -7.85
CA GLU A 288 -21.86 15.00 -9.27
C GLU A 288 -22.02 13.49 -9.52
N GLY A 289 -22.04 12.67 -8.46
CA GLY A 289 -22.27 11.24 -8.58
C GLY A 289 -22.15 10.49 -7.25
N LYS A 290 -22.50 9.20 -7.28
CA LYS A 290 -22.37 8.30 -6.14
C LYS A 290 -22.02 6.90 -6.60
N GLU A 291 -21.35 6.14 -5.75
CA GLU A 291 -20.94 4.77 -6.03
C GLU A 291 -20.90 3.96 -4.74
N LYS A 292 -21.15 2.65 -4.85
CA LYS A 292 -20.95 1.73 -3.73
C LYS A 292 -19.51 1.26 -3.66
N ILE A 293 -19.02 1.12 -2.43
CA ILE A 293 -17.73 0.51 -2.11
C ILE A 293 -17.96 -0.60 -1.10
N GLN A 294 -17.46 -1.80 -1.38
CA GLN A 294 -17.48 -2.92 -0.44
C GLN A 294 -16.05 -3.31 -0.04
N LYS A 295 -15.94 -4.11 1.02
CA LYS A 295 -14.65 -4.63 1.50
C LYS A 295 -13.79 -5.16 0.35
N GLY A 296 -12.55 -4.70 0.30
CA GLY A 296 -11.61 -5.05 -0.77
C GLY A 296 -11.71 -4.17 -2.00
N GLU A 297 -12.49 -3.10 -2.01
CA GLU A 297 -12.55 -2.15 -3.12
C GLU A 297 -11.91 -0.81 -2.77
N THR A 298 -11.50 -0.09 -3.82
CA THR A 298 -10.88 1.24 -3.73
C THR A 298 -11.59 2.23 -4.64
N ILE A 299 -11.76 3.46 -4.17
CA ILE A 299 -12.33 4.59 -4.90
C ILE A 299 -11.36 5.78 -4.87
N LEU A 300 -11.18 6.44 -6.02
CA LEU A 300 -10.52 7.75 -6.12
C LEU A 300 -11.57 8.86 -6.23
N ILE A 301 -11.35 9.94 -5.49
CA ILE A 301 -12.10 11.19 -5.52
C ILE A 301 -11.15 12.29 -6.03
N PRO A 302 -11.49 12.96 -7.15
CA PRO A 302 -10.67 14.07 -7.67
C PRO A 302 -10.57 15.25 -6.69
N ALA A 303 -9.44 15.96 -6.74
CA ALA A 303 -9.14 17.09 -5.87
C ALA A 303 -10.13 18.25 -5.96
N GLY A 304 -10.82 18.41 -7.09
CA GLY A 304 -11.89 19.40 -7.26
C GLY A 304 -13.17 19.14 -6.46
N THR A 305 -13.18 18.15 -5.55
CA THR A 305 -14.35 17.81 -4.72
C THR A 305 -14.32 18.56 -3.40
N ASP A 306 -15.38 19.30 -3.09
CA ASP A 306 -15.46 20.01 -1.81
C ASP A 306 -15.91 19.12 -0.65
N ILE A 307 -16.92 18.29 -0.91
CA ILE A 307 -17.63 17.47 0.09
C ILE A 307 -17.78 16.06 -0.44
N VAL A 308 -17.43 15.09 0.41
CA VAL A 308 -17.71 13.67 0.22
C VAL A 308 -18.67 13.22 1.32
N ASN A 309 -19.78 12.60 0.94
CA ASN A 309 -20.70 11.97 1.88
C ASN A 309 -20.40 10.48 1.93
N LEU A 310 -20.10 9.98 3.14
CA LEU A 310 -19.89 8.56 3.41
C LEU A 310 -21.12 8.05 4.16
N ILE A 311 -21.81 7.07 3.57
CA ILE A 311 -23.08 6.54 4.10
C ILE A 311 -22.96 5.04 4.24
N ALA A 312 -23.15 4.50 5.44
CA ALA A 312 -23.04 3.06 5.69
C ALA A 312 -23.89 2.67 6.90
N ASP A 313 -24.40 1.43 6.94
CA ASP A 313 -24.87 0.87 8.20
C ASP A 313 -23.67 0.72 9.15
N LYS A 314 -22.60 0.05 8.68
CA LYS A 314 -21.25 0.03 9.26
C LYS A 314 -20.21 -0.23 8.18
N ALA A 315 -19.16 0.59 8.13
CA ALA A 315 -18.01 0.36 7.28
C ALA A 315 -16.72 0.90 7.91
N LYS A 316 -15.60 0.22 7.66
CA LYS A 316 -14.26 0.72 8.00
C LYS A 316 -13.56 1.11 6.70
N LEU A 317 -13.16 2.36 6.60
CA LEU A 317 -12.47 2.91 5.44
C LEU A 317 -11.06 3.38 5.84
N LEU A 318 -10.10 3.19 4.94
CA LEU A 318 -8.85 3.95 4.95
C LEU A 318 -8.98 5.09 3.96
N GLU A 319 -8.82 6.32 4.44
CA GLU A 319 -8.72 7.50 3.60
C GLU A 319 -7.24 7.84 3.40
N VAL A 320 -6.83 8.05 2.14
CA VAL A 320 -5.46 8.42 1.78
C VAL A 320 -5.47 9.68 0.92
N TYR A 321 -4.59 10.62 1.22
CA TYR A 321 -4.36 11.81 0.40
C TYR A 321 -2.91 12.29 0.52
N ILE A 322 -2.53 13.25 -0.31
CA ILE A 322 -1.22 13.90 -0.26
C ILE A 322 -1.37 15.21 0.52
N GLY A 323 -0.64 15.36 1.62
CA GLY A 323 -0.58 16.58 2.43
C GLY A 323 0.57 17.50 2.06
#